data_AF-A0A645I0T8-F1
#
_entry.id   AF-A0A645I0T8-F1
#
_cell.length_a   1.000
_cell.length_b   1.000
_cell.length_c   1.000
_cell.angle_alpha   90.00
_cell.angle_beta   90.00
_cell.angle_gamma   90.00
#
_symmetry.space_group_name_H-M   'P 1'
#
loop_
_entity.id
_entity.type
_entity.pdbx_description
1 polymer ?
#
loop_
_entity_poly.entity_id
_entity_poly.type
_entity_poly.pdbx_seq_one_letter_code
_entity_poly.pdbx_strand_id
1 'polypeptide(L)'
;MIKLDGWGTGAVNEAKRRGMGVLAIKGLIHRRWMENEKKDSRYQKSWCKPIDVENREFGVAALKFTFQAGADVIIPPGDFRNFSFCVDHIGEILEAPLSRREKTLLDNEFLAVKDYPFFDPRT
;
A
#
# COMPACT_ATOMS: atom_id res chain seq x y z
N MET A 1 13.06 0.43 2.55
CA MET A 1 11.93 0.23 3.47
C MET A 1 12.43 -0.43 4.72
N ILE A 2 12.37 0.34 5.80
CA ILE A 2 12.49 -0.17 7.16
C ILE A 2 11.26 -1.06 7.37
N LYS A 3 11.48 -2.36 7.62
CA LYS A 3 10.40 -3.31 7.89
C LYS A 3 10.38 -3.54 9.40
N LEU A 4 9.21 -3.41 10.02
CA LEU A 4 9.07 -3.66 11.46
C LEU A 4 9.17 -5.16 11.77
N ASP A 5 8.72 -6.02 10.87
CA ASP A 5 8.48 -7.44 11.20
C ASP A 5 8.74 -8.42 10.03
N GLY A 6 8.94 -7.96 8.80
CA GLY A 6 9.43 -8.81 7.68
C GLY A 6 8.39 -9.74 7.02
N TRP A 7 7.12 -9.69 7.44
CA TRP A 7 6.08 -10.66 7.03
C TRP A 7 5.79 -10.66 5.53
N GLY A 8 5.88 -9.49 4.89
CA GLY A 8 5.57 -9.36 3.47
C GLY A 8 6.46 -10.24 2.58
N THR A 9 7.75 -10.32 2.85
CA THR A 9 8.68 -11.06 1.98
C THR A 9 8.63 -12.57 2.23
N GLY A 10 8.46 -13.00 3.48
CA GLY A 10 8.32 -14.42 3.81
C GLY A 10 7.08 -15.04 3.18
N ALA A 11 5.93 -14.37 3.30
CA ALA A 11 4.67 -14.85 2.73
C ALA A 11 4.72 -14.93 1.19
N VAL A 12 5.25 -13.90 0.53
CA VAL A 12 5.40 -13.90 -0.94
C VAL A 12 6.34 -15.01 -1.41
N ASN A 13 7.49 -15.17 -0.76
CA ASN A 13 8.46 -16.20 -1.15
C ASN A 13 7.87 -17.61 -1.01
N GLU A 14 7.11 -17.86 0.07
CA GLU A 14 6.46 -19.15 0.27
C GLU A 14 5.32 -19.40 -0.73
N ALA A 15 4.52 -18.38 -1.06
CA ALA A 15 3.50 -18.48 -2.09
C ALA A 15 4.12 -18.84 -3.45
N LYS A 16 5.20 -18.14 -3.84
CA LYS A 16 5.95 -18.44 -5.07
C LYS A 16 6.50 -19.86 -5.08
N ARG A 17 7.10 -20.31 -3.98
CA ARG A 17 7.63 -21.68 -3.83
C ARG A 17 6.55 -22.76 -4.04
N ARG A 18 5.30 -22.46 -3.67
CA ARG A 18 4.14 -23.35 -3.83
C ARG A 18 3.37 -23.16 -5.14
N GLY A 19 3.78 -22.24 -6.01
CA GLY A 19 3.03 -21.92 -7.23
C GLY A 19 1.67 -21.26 -6.97
N MET A 20 1.53 -20.52 -5.88
CA MET A 20 0.30 -19.82 -5.49
C MET A 20 0.35 -18.35 -5.92
N GLY A 21 -0.81 -17.79 -6.27
CA GLY A 21 -0.96 -16.36 -6.48
C GLY A 21 -0.99 -15.57 -5.16
N VAL A 22 -0.54 -14.32 -5.22
CA VAL A 22 -0.46 -13.38 -4.10
C VAL A 22 -1.47 -12.24 -4.29
N LEU A 23 -2.41 -12.14 -3.34
CA LEU A 23 -3.35 -11.02 -3.25
C LEU A 23 -2.82 -9.99 -2.24
N ALA A 24 -2.43 -8.80 -2.71
CA ALA A 24 -2.07 -7.68 -1.85
C ALA A 24 -3.32 -6.87 -1.50
N ILE A 25 -3.81 -7.03 -0.27
CA ILE A 25 -5.03 -6.37 0.21
C ILE A 25 -4.68 -5.03 0.87
N LYS A 26 -5.43 -3.99 0.48
CA LYS A 26 -5.23 -2.58 0.86
C LYS A 26 -3.92 -1.99 0.32
N GLY A 27 -3.63 -2.16 -0.96
CA GLY A 27 -2.37 -1.68 -1.60
C GLY A 27 -2.10 -0.17 -1.54
N LEU A 28 -3.11 0.64 -1.18
CA LEU A 28 -2.99 2.09 -0.93
C LEU A 28 -3.20 2.44 0.55
N ILE A 29 -2.89 1.53 1.47
CA ILE A 29 -2.95 1.82 2.89
C ILE A 29 -1.84 2.78 3.29
N HIS A 30 -2.18 3.81 4.06
CA HIS A 30 -1.18 4.68 4.68
C HIS A 30 -0.93 4.24 6.13
N ARG A 31 -1.98 4.22 6.96
CA ARG A 31 -1.90 3.89 8.39
C ARG A 31 -3.27 3.50 8.97
N ARG A 32 -3.33 3.20 10.28
CA ARG A 32 -4.62 3.15 11.01
C ARG A 32 -5.29 4.53 11.03
N TRP A 33 -6.61 4.56 11.19
CA TRP A 33 -7.33 5.81 11.46
C TRP A 33 -6.94 6.37 12.83
N MET A 34 -6.81 7.68 12.94
CA MET A 34 -6.66 8.37 14.22
C MET A 34 -8.03 8.68 14.82
N GLU A 35 -8.05 9.03 16.11
CA GLU A 35 -9.29 9.38 16.79
C GLU A 35 -10.00 10.55 16.08
N ASN A 36 -11.30 10.39 15.85
CA ASN A 36 -12.20 11.33 15.15
C ASN A 36 -11.87 11.65 13.68
N GLU A 37 -10.67 11.37 13.17
CA GLU A 37 -10.25 11.69 11.80
C GLU A 37 -11.16 11.07 10.72
N LYS A 38 -11.66 9.85 10.97
CA LYS A 38 -12.48 9.13 9.98
C LYS A 38 -13.80 9.85 9.68
N LYS A 39 -14.38 10.55 10.66
CA LYS A 39 -15.70 11.19 10.53
C LYS A 39 -15.70 12.26 9.44
N ASP A 40 -14.64 13.06 9.40
CA ASP A 40 -14.47 14.18 8.47
C ASP A 40 -13.81 13.76 7.14
N SER A 41 -13.43 12.48 7.02
CA SER A 41 -12.78 11.98 5.82
C SER A 41 -13.77 11.60 4.74
N ARG A 42 -13.43 11.90 3.48
CA ARG A 42 -14.15 11.38 2.31
C ARG A 42 -14.08 9.85 2.15
N TYR A 43 -13.22 9.17 2.90
CA TYR A 43 -12.99 7.72 2.86
C TYR A 43 -13.74 6.96 3.96
N GLN A 44 -14.99 7.34 4.25
CA GLN A 44 -15.78 6.78 5.37
C GLN A 44 -15.98 5.26 5.30
N LYS A 45 -15.98 4.69 4.08
CA LYS A 45 -16.13 3.24 3.87
C LYS A 45 -14.85 2.44 4.18
N SER A 46 -13.69 3.08 4.19
CA SER A 46 -12.41 2.40 4.42
C SER A 46 -12.18 2.07 5.89
N TRP A 47 -11.64 0.88 6.16
CA TRP A 47 -11.25 0.43 7.51
C TRP A 47 -9.89 0.97 7.96
N CYS A 48 -9.08 1.45 7.03
CA CYS A 48 -7.78 2.08 7.27
C CYS A 48 -7.76 3.48 6.66
N LYS A 49 -6.84 4.34 7.09
CA LYS A 49 -6.57 5.61 6.39
C LYS A 49 -5.87 5.26 5.08
N PRO A 50 -6.50 5.48 3.90
CA PRO A 50 -5.81 5.27 2.64
C PRO A 50 -4.84 6.44 2.38
N ILE A 51 -3.88 6.20 1.48
CA ILE A 51 -3.19 7.27 0.76
C ILE A 51 -4.25 8.07 0.01
N ASP A 52 -4.18 9.39 0.13
CA ASP A 52 -5.08 10.27 -0.56
C ASP A 52 -4.80 10.25 -2.07
N VAL A 53 -5.83 10.00 -2.89
CA VAL A 53 -5.68 9.85 -4.35
C VAL A 53 -5.27 11.15 -5.07
N GLU A 54 -5.42 12.31 -4.42
CA GLU A 54 -4.88 13.57 -4.94
C GLU A 54 -3.36 13.60 -4.86
N ASN A 55 -2.75 12.84 -3.94
CA ASN A 55 -1.31 12.61 -3.90
C ASN A 55 -0.93 11.46 -4.85
N ARG A 56 -1.03 11.74 -6.16
CA ARG A 56 -0.76 10.78 -7.23
C ARG A 56 0.64 10.17 -7.14
N GLU A 57 1.66 10.96 -6.85
CA GLU A 57 3.05 10.47 -6.75
C GLU A 57 3.19 9.42 -5.65
N PHE A 58 2.63 9.67 -4.47
CA PHE A 58 2.69 8.72 -3.37
C PHE A 58 1.86 7.46 -3.68
N GLY A 59 0.65 7.62 -4.23
CA GLY A 59 -0.20 6.49 -4.59
C GLY A 59 0.44 5.56 -5.62
N VAL A 60 1.03 6.10 -6.68
CA VAL A 60 1.71 5.32 -7.72
C VAL A 60 2.95 4.63 -7.17
N ALA A 61 3.76 5.34 -6.39
CA ALA A 61 4.93 4.75 -5.73
C ALA A 61 4.53 3.53 -4.88
N ALA A 62 3.44 3.64 -4.10
CA ALA A 62 2.94 2.54 -3.26
C ALA A 62 2.47 1.34 -4.10
N LEU A 63 1.80 1.58 -5.23
CA LEU A 63 1.35 0.50 -6.13
C LEU A 63 2.53 -0.18 -6.85
N LYS A 64 3.50 0.59 -7.36
CA LYS A 64 4.75 0.06 -7.94
C LYS A 64 5.51 -0.79 -6.93
N PHE A 65 5.63 -0.30 -5.70
CA PHE A 65 6.24 -1.06 -4.62
C PHE A 65 5.50 -2.38 -4.36
N THR A 66 4.17 -2.34 -4.28
CA THR A 66 3.34 -3.53 -4.02
C THR A 66 3.47 -4.57 -5.14
N PHE A 67 3.45 -4.11 -6.39
CA PHE A 67 3.65 -4.97 -7.56
C PHE A 67 5.05 -5.60 -7.55
N GLN A 68 6.10 -4.79 -7.37
CA GLN A 68 7.49 -5.26 -7.30
C GLN A 68 7.76 -6.19 -6.10
N ALA A 69 7.01 -6.02 -5.00
CA ALA A 69 7.07 -6.92 -3.86
C ALA A 69 6.57 -8.35 -4.19
N GLY A 70 5.92 -8.55 -5.34
CA GLY A 70 5.50 -9.85 -5.86
C GLY A 70 4.00 -10.12 -5.72
N ALA A 71 3.17 -9.07 -5.73
CA ALA A 71 1.72 -9.22 -5.79
C ALA A 71 1.25 -9.51 -7.22
N ASP A 72 0.37 -10.50 -7.38
CA ASP A 72 -0.29 -10.80 -8.65
C ASP A 72 -1.58 -9.98 -8.82
N VAL A 73 -2.21 -9.62 -7.70
CA VAL A 73 -3.41 -8.75 -7.67
C VAL A 73 -3.26 -7.74 -6.55
N ILE A 74 -3.62 -6.49 -6.84
CA ILE A 74 -3.67 -5.41 -5.85
C ILE A 74 -5.13 -5.02 -5.62
N ILE A 75 -5.60 -5.20 -4.38
CA ILE A 75 -6.93 -4.80 -3.94
C ILE A 75 -6.79 -3.51 -3.13
N PRO A 76 -7.36 -2.37 -3.55
CA PRO A 76 -7.25 -1.13 -2.80
C PRO A 76 -8.06 -1.15 -1.49
N PRO A 77 -7.88 -0.15 -0.59
CA PRO A 77 -8.80 0.12 0.50
C PRO A 77 -10.25 0.30 0.00
N GLY A 78 -11.21 0.04 0.88
CA GLY A 78 -12.64 0.02 0.53
C GLY A 78 -13.22 1.41 0.27
N ASP A 79 -12.93 1.98 -0.90
CA ASP A 79 -13.50 3.22 -1.43
C ASP A 79 -13.38 3.22 -2.96
N PHE A 80 -14.41 3.71 -3.66
CA PHE A 80 -14.43 3.68 -5.12
C PHE A 80 -13.34 4.55 -5.74
N ARG A 81 -12.90 5.63 -5.07
CA ARG A 81 -11.84 6.51 -5.57
C ARG A 81 -10.50 5.78 -5.58
N ASN A 82 -10.24 4.95 -4.57
CA ASN A 82 -9.03 4.12 -4.54
C ASN A 82 -9.09 3.02 -5.61
N PHE A 83 -10.27 2.46 -5.89
CA PHE A 83 -10.46 1.52 -7.00
C PHE A 83 -10.17 2.18 -8.36
N SER A 84 -10.82 3.31 -8.66
CA SER A 84 -10.58 4.06 -9.90
C SER A 84 -9.11 4.44 -10.04
N PHE A 85 -8.48 4.94 -8.97
CA PHE A 85 -7.05 5.26 -9.00
C PHE A 85 -6.17 4.08 -9.40
N CYS A 86 -6.42 2.87 -8.89
CA CYS A 86 -5.66 1.69 -9.30
C CYS A 86 -5.86 1.37 -10.80
N VAL A 87 -7.10 1.46 -11.29
CA VAL A 87 -7.43 1.19 -12.70
C VAL A 87 -6.79 2.22 -13.62
N ASP A 88 -6.88 3.51 -13.28
CA ASP A 88 -6.37 4.61 -14.09
C ASP A 88 -4.83 4.59 -14.22
N HIS A 89 -4.13 3.92 -13.31
CA HIS A 89 -2.66 3.93 -13.23
C HIS A 89 -1.99 2.58 -13.49
N ILE A 90 -2.74 1.52 -13.83
CA ILE A 90 -2.17 0.18 -14.04
C ILE A 90 -1.09 0.16 -15.14
N GLY A 91 -1.27 0.94 -16.22
CA GLY A 91 -0.29 1.06 -17.30
C GLY A 91 1.06 1.56 -16.79
N GLU A 92 1.07 2.66 -16.03
CA GLU A 92 2.30 3.24 -15.47
C GLU A 92 3.03 2.29 -14.51
N ILE A 93 2.26 1.51 -13.73
CA ILE A 93 2.82 0.53 -12.79
C ILE A 93 3.54 -0.60 -13.52
N LEU A 94 3.03 -1.00 -14.69
CA LEU A 94 3.61 -2.07 -15.52
C LEU A 94 4.78 -1.59 -16.38
N GLU A 95 4.76 -0.34 -16.84
CA GLU A 95 5.78 0.22 -17.74
C GLU A 95 7.09 0.59 -17.02
N ALA A 96 7.01 1.08 -15.78
CA ALA A 96 8.16 1.62 -15.07
C ALA A 96 8.32 1.01 -13.66
N PRO A 97 9.49 0.43 -13.32
CA PRO A 97 9.74 -0.06 -11.97
C PRO A 97 9.82 1.09 -10.96
N LEU A 98 9.76 0.75 -9.67
CA LEU A 98 9.93 1.72 -8.58
C LEU A 98 11.32 2.39 -8.66
N SER A 99 11.32 3.71 -8.84
CA SER A 99 12.53 4.51 -8.90
C SER A 99 13.14 4.74 -7.51
N ARG A 100 14.40 5.21 -7.47
CA ARG A 100 15.03 5.62 -6.20
C ARG A 100 14.30 6.78 -5.53
N ARG A 101 13.78 7.73 -6.31
CA ARG A 101 13.04 8.90 -5.77
C ARG A 101 11.75 8.44 -5.09
N GLU A 102 10.96 7.62 -5.77
CA GLU A 102 9.73 7.04 -5.22
C GLU A 102 10.04 6.19 -3.99
N LYS A 103 11.13 5.39 -4.02
CA LYS A 103 11.54 4.63 -2.83
C LYS A 103 11.89 5.52 -1.65
N THR A 104 12.61 6.63 -1.85
CA THR A 104 12.93 7.59 -0.78
C THR A 104 11.66 8.23 -0.23
N LEU A 105 10.71 8.60 -1.11
CA LEU A 105 9.39 9.09 -0.69
C LEU A 105 8.69 8.07 0.23
N LEU A 106 8.59 6.81 -0.18
CA LEU A 106 7.97 5.75 0.62
C LEU A 106 8.67 5.52 1.96
N ASP A 107 10.01 5.57 1.98
CA ASP A 107 10.78 5.41 3.22
C ASP A 107 10.51 6.57 4.20
N ASN A 108 10.38 7.80 3.71
CA ASN A 108 10.05 8.98 4.52
C ASN A 108 8.62 8.93 5.05
N GLU A 109 7.64 8.60 4.19
CA GLU A 109 6.23 8.44 4.59
C GLU A 109 6.09 7.35 5.66
N PHE A 110 6.77 6.21 5.47
CA PHE A 110 6.77 5.15 6.47
C PHE A 110 7.31 5.63 7.82
N LEU A 111 8.44 6.35 7.85
CA LEU A 111 8.99 6.89 9.09
C LEU A 111 8.03 7.84 9.81
N ALA A 112 7.27 8.64 9.06
CA ALA A 112 6.28 9.57 9.61
C ALA A 112 5.09 8.88 10.27
N VAL A 113 4.73 7.66 9.83
CA VAL A 113 3.55 6.94 10.33
C VAL A 113 3.81 5.60 11.01
N LYS A 114 5.09 5.22 11.21
CA LYS A 114 5.50 3.91 11.73
C LYS A 114 4.84 3.53 13.07
N ASP A 115 4.48 4.53 13.87
CA ASP A 115 3.86 4.36 15.19
C ASP A 115 2.33 4.18 15.12
N TYR A 116 1.76 4.20 13.92
CA TYR A 116 0.32 4.06 13.64
C TYR A 116 0.03 2.91 12.64
N PRO A 117 0.60 1.71 12.82
CA PRO A 117 0.44 0.64 11.82
C PRO A 117 -1.01 0.14 11.80
N PHE A 118 -1.53 -0.28 10.64
CA PHE A 118 -2.89 -0.84 10.59
C PHE A 118 -2.97 -2.26 11.15
N PHE A 119 -1.95 -3.08 10.86
CA PHE A 119 -1.76 -4.37 11.50
C PHE A 119 -0.80 -4.18 12.66
N ASP A 120 -1.16 -4.67 13.85
CA ASP A 120 -0.25 -4.61 14.99
C ASP A 120 0.95 -5.54 14.70
N PRO A 121 2.19 -5.03 14.79
CA PRO A 121 3.37 -5.87 14.64
C PRO A 121 3.39 -6.89 15.76
N ARG A 122 3.64 -8.16 15.45
CA ARG A 122 3.90 -9.16 16.50
C ARG A 122 5.30 -8.92 17.02
N THR A 123 5.40 -8.55 18.30
CA THR A 123 6.63 -8.59 19.11
C THR A 123 7.20 -9.98 19.17
#